data_AF-A0A8T6ZWK0-F1
#
_entry.id   AF-A0A8T6ZWK0-F1
#
_cell.length_a   1.000
_cell.length_b   1.000
_cell.length_c   1.000
_cell.angle_alpha   90.00
_cell.angle_beta   90.00
_cell.angle_gamma   90.00
#
_symmetry.space_group_name_H-M   'P 1'
#
loop_
_entity.id
_entity.type
_entity.pdbx_description
1 polymer ?
#
loop_
_entity_poly.entity_id
_entity_poly.type
_entity_poly.pdbx_seq_one_letter_code
_entity_poly.pdbx_strand_id
1 'polypeptide(L)'
;MNSKTFFTVSIFLIIFSTMVKAEPVLMSADWAEQACVAWNEDPTLTDKLYESDWVKNNLERGYKVIILYRTDCTKSKRAELKISEAEGKAKCIYGGKVVDATVDKRADYIMHATTQRWMEMGAGKYGPMKAMMMRRLKFKGPKMEAMGNMGPFKNFLLLAGSVPSDTTSCP
;
A
#
# COMPACT_ATOMS: atom_id res chain seq x y z
N MET A 1 -9.27 20.49 -71.23
CA MET A 1 -8.09 20.07 -70.44
C MET A 1 -8.54 19.94 -69.00
N ASN A 2 -8.70 18.70 -68.52
CA ASN A 2 -9.22 18.38 -67.19
C ASN A 2 -8.05 18.13 -66.23
N SER A 3 -7.95 18.89 -65.15
CA SER A 3 -7.04 18.58 -64.04
C SER A 3 -7.87 18.13 -62.84
N LYS A 4 -7.79 16.85 -62.48
CA LYS A 4 -8.35 16.30 -61.23
C LYS A 4 -7.23 16.25 -60.20
N THR A 5 -7.28 17.15 -59.23
CA THR A 5 -6.38 17.18 -58.08
C THR A 5 -6.80 16.08 -57.09
N PHE A 6 -5.96 15.06 -56.92
CA PHE A 6 -6.16 14.02 -55.92
C PHE A 6 -5.61 14.51 -54.57
N PHE A 7 -6.49 14.67 -53.57
CA PHE A 7 -6.09 14.84 -52.17
C PHE A 7 -5.88 13.46 -51.54
N THR A 8 -4.64 13.12 -51.23
CA THR A 8 -4.29 11.89 -50.49
C THR A 8 -4.32 12.20 -48.99
N VAL A 9 -5.32 11.69 -48.28
CA VAL A 9 -5.37 11.75 -46.81
C VAL A 9 -4.52 10.61 -46.26
N SER A 10 -3.40 10.94 -45.61
CA SER A 10 -2.56 9.95 -44.91
C SER A 10 -3.05 9.77 -43.48
N ILE A 11 -3.56 8.57 -43.16
CA ILE A 11 -3.95 8.17 -41.81
C ILE A 11 -2.70 7.69 -41.06
N PHE A 12 -2.24 8.47 -40.07
CA PHE A 12 -1.20 8.04 -39.13
C PHE A 12 -1.85 7.20 -38.02
N LEU A 13 -1.61 5.89 -38.04
CA LEU A 13 -2.03 4.97 -36.97
C LEU A 13 -1.00 5.01 -35.83
N ILE A 14 -1.29 5.74 -34.75
CA ILE A 14 -0.44 5.77 -33.55
C ILE A 14 -0.69 4.51 -32.74
N ILE A 15 0.24 3.56 -32.80
CA ILE A 15 0.20 2.34 -31.98
C ILE A 15 0.73 2.72 -30.58
N PHE A 16 -0.17 2.90 -29.61
CA PHE A 16 0.21 3.01 -28.20
C PHE A 16 0.59 1.61 -27.69
N SER A 17 1.89 1.31 -27.64
CA SER A 17 2.39 0.13 -26.92
C SER A 17 2.24 0.37 -25.42
N THR A 18 1.24 -0.26 -24.80
CA THR A 18 1.19 -0.36 -23.34
C THR A 18 2.30 -1.30 -22.89
N MET A 19 3.34 -0.76 -22.25
CA MET A 19 4.31 -1.61 -21.55
C MET A 19 3.60 -2.30 -20.38
N VAL A 20 3.40 -3.61 -20.49
CA VAL A 20 2.98 -4.43 -19.36
C VAL A 20 4.16 -4.52 -18.40
N LYS A 21 4.17 -3.70 -17.35
CA LYS A 21 5.13 -3.84 -16.24
C LYS A 21 4.79 -5.14 -15.50
N ALA A 22 5.77 -5.99 -15.26
CA ALA A 22 5.58 -7.19 -14.45
C ALA A 22 5.01 -6.81 -13.08
N GLU A 23 4.10 -7.65 -12.55
CA GLU A 23 3.52 -7.44 -11.23
C GLU A 23 4.63 -7.46 -10.17
N PRO A 24 4.64 -6.52 -9.22
CA PRO A 24 5.64 -6.51 -8.16
C PRO A 24 5.45 -7.73 -7.25
N VAL A 25 6.53 -8.22 -6.64
CA VAL A 25 6.40 -9.27 -5.63
C VAL A 25 5.68 -8.71 -4.40
N LEU A 26 4.67 -9.41 -3.89
CA LEU A 26 3.87 -8.97 -2.74
C LEU A 26 4.77 -8.60 -1.55
N MET A 27 4.60 -7.38 -1.02
CA MET A 27 5.39 -6.80 0.09
C MET A 27 6.87 -6.54 -0.23
N SER A 28 7.23 -6.42 -1.51
CA SER A 28 8.50 -5.86 -1.97
C SER A 28 8.52 -4.33 -1.94
N ALA A 29 9.68 -3.74 -2.25
CA ALA A 29 9.81 -2.30 -2.41
C ALA A 29 8.91 -1.77 -3.54
N ASP A 30 8.95 -2.40 -4.72
CA ASP A 30 8.11 -2.02 -5.87
C ASP A 30 6.61 -2.16 -5.58
N TRP A 31 6.24 -3.15 -4.76
CA TRP A 31 4.87 -3.28 -4.27
C TRP A 31 4.50 -2.13 -3.34
N ALA A 32 5.40 -1.73 -2.45
CA ALA A 32 5.16 -0.65 -1.50
C ALA A 32 4.99 0.71 -2.19
N GLU A 33 5.72 0.96 -3.28
CA GLU A 33 5.49 2.12 -4.15
C GLU A 33 4.05 2.16 -4.67
N GLN A 34 3.56 1.04 -5.20
CA GLN A 34 2.19 0.94 -5.72
C GLN A 34 1.13 1.01 -4.61
N ALA A 35 1.40 0.38 -3.46
CA ALA A 35 0.55 0.47 -2.28
C ALA A 35 0.45 1.91 -1.76
N CYS A 36 1.51 2.70 -1.86
CA CYS A 36 1.51 4.12 -1.48
C CYS A 36 0.62 4.96 -2.39
N VAL A 37 0.64 4.69 -3.70
CA VAL A 37 -0.29 5.31 -4.66
C VAL A 37 -1.73 4.92 -4.33
N ALA A 38 -2.01 3.61 -4.20
CA ALA A 38 -3.35 3.11 -3.88
C ALA A 38 -3.87 3.65 -2.54
N TRP A 39 -3.00 3.85 -1.55
CA TRP A 39 -3.37 4.46 -0.27
C TRP A 39 -3.95 5.86 -0.48
N ASN A 40 -3.30 6.65 -1.34
CA ASN A 40 -3.68 8.03 -1.58
C ASN A 40 -4.99 8.19 -2.36
N GLU A 41 -5.45 7.11 -3.00
CA GLU A 41 -6.72 7.01 -3.72
C GLU A 41 -7.87 6.49 -2.85
N ASP A 42 -7.58 5.90 -1.69
CA ASP A 42 -8.62 5.42 -0.75
C ASP A 42 -9.06 6.56 0.20
N PRO A 43 -10.30 7.06 0.10
CA PRO A 43 -10.81 8.13 0.97
C PRO A 43 -10.97 7.67 2.42
N THR A 44 -11.20 6.37 2.67
CA THR A 44 -11.26 5.85 4.04
C THR A 44 -9.87 5.90 4.67
N LEU A 45 -8.81 5.58 3.94
CA LEU A 45 -7.45 5.69 4.46
C LEU A 45 -7.03 7.15 4.62
N THR A 46 -7.27 7.99 3.62
CA THR A 46 -6.79 9.38 3.63
C THR A 46 -7.60 10.29 4.55
N ASP A 47 -8.93 10.21 4.53
CA ASP A 47 -9.78 11.15 5.27
C ASP A 47 -9.98 10.67 6.71
N LYS A 48 -10.33 9.39 6.94
CA LYS A 48 -10.66 8.91 8.29
C LYS A 48 -9.46 8.79 9.23
N LEU A 49 -8.25 8.57 8.72
CA LEU A 49 -7.04 8.61 9.53
C LEU A 49 -6.54 10.03 9.81
N TYR A 50 -7.01 11.02 9.03
CA TYR A 50 -6.82 12.42 9.36
C TYR A 50 -7.85 12.89 10.40
N GLU A 51 -9.14 12.60 10.17
CA GLU A 51 -10.25 12.95 11.08
C GLU A 51 -10.06 12.40 12.51
N SER A 52 -9.45 11.22 12.64
CA SER A 52 -9.19 10.57 13.94
C SER A 52 -7.90 11.03 14.63
N ASP A 53 -7.20 12.00 14.05
CA ASP A 53 -5.85 12.44 14.46
C ASP A 53 -4.77 11.34 14.43
N TRP A 54 -5.07 10.17 13.84
CA TRP A 54 -4.12 9.05 13.78
C TRP A 54 -2.78 9.45 13.17
N VAL A 55 -2.80 10.23 12.08
CA VAL A 55 -1.61 10.70 11.37
C VAL A 55 -0.80 11.74 12.16
N LYS A 56 -1.42 12.41 13.14
CA LYS A 56 -0.77 13.40 14.00
C LYS A 56 0.08 12.76 15.09
N ASN A 57 -0.21 11.52 15.49
CA ASN A 57 0.70 10.77 16.35
C ASN A 57 1.94 10.30 15.57
N ASN A 58 2.84 11.22 15.26
CA ASN A 58 4.07 10.99 14.50
C ASN A 58 5.34 11.30 15.30
N LEU A 59 5.21 11.52 16.62
CA LEU A 59 6.29 11.92 17.53
C LEU A 59 7.03 13.18 17.07
N GLU A 60 6.30 14.13 16.48
CA GLU A 60 6.83 15.39 15.94
C GLU A 60 7.82 15.22 14.77
N ARG A 61 7.91 14.02 14.19
CA ARG A 61 8.79 13.72 13.04
C ARG A 61 8.17 14.10 11.70
N GLY A 62 6.89 14.45 11.69
CA GLY A 62 6.12 14.77 10.49
C GLY A 62 5.55 13.56 9.74
N TYR A 63 5.94 12.33 10.08
CA TYR A 63 5.38 11.11 9.47
C TYR A 63 5.38 9.92 10.42
N LYS A 64 4.49 8.97 10.12
CA LYS A 64 4.44 7.64 10.73
C LYS A 64 5.07 6.62 9.79
N VAL A 65 5.72 5.62 10.34
CA VAL A 65 6.32 4.52 9.59
C VAL A 65 5.46 3.26 9.72
N ILE A 66 5.21 2.60 8.59
CA ILE A 66 4.59 1.27 8.53
C ILE A 66 5.56 0.31 7.86
N ILE A 67 6.04 -0.70 8.61
CA ILE A 67 6.88 -1.77 8.10
C ILE A 67 6.04 -3.01 7.81
N LEU A 68 6.21 -3.57 6.62
CA LEU A 68 5.43 -4.69 6.10
C LEU A 68 6.34 -5.81 5.61
N TYR A 69 5.98 -7.06 5.90
CA TYR A 69 6.68 -8.23 5.34
C TYR A 69 5.88 -9.53 5.43
N ARG A 70 6.37 -10.53 4.69
CA ARG A 70 5.88 -11.91 4.67
C ARG A 70 6.68 -12.79 5.63
N THR A 71 5.99 -13.46 6.55
CA THR A 71 6.61 -14.25 7.63
C THR A 71 7.28 -15.53 7.10
N ASP A 72 6.72 -16.08 6.04
CA ASP A 72 7.22 -17.23 5.27
C ASP A 72 8.38 -16.87 4.34
N CYS A 73 8.74 -15.59 4.21
CA CYS A 73 9.90 -15.11 3.46
C CYS A 73 11.00 -14.62 4.42
N THR A 74 11.67 -15.55 5.08
CA THR A 74 12.54 -15.26 6.25
C THR A 74 13.81 -14.46 5.95
N LYS A 75 14.28 -14.47 4.69
CA LYS A 75 15.49 -13.75 4.24
C LYS A 75 15.18 -12.46 3.48
N SER A 76 13.90 -12.18 3.24
CA SER A 76 13.48 -11.04 2.43
C SER A 76 13.72 -9.72 3.12
N LYS A 77 13.97 -8.70 2.30
CA LYS A 77 13.90 -7.31 2.75
C LYS A 77 12.44 -6.98 3.08
N ARG A 78 12.26 -5.99 3.96
CA ARG A 78 10.92 -5.52 4.34
C ARG A 78 10.53 -4.33 3.46
N ALA A 79 9.24 -4.13 3.31
CA ALA A 79 8.66 -2.94 2.73
C ALA A 79 8.43 -1.88 3.82
N GLU A 80 8.48 -0.61 3.41
CA GLU A 80 8.17 0.55 4.24
C GLU A 80 7.17 1.45 3.53
N LEU A 81 6.22 1.99 4.31
CA LEU A 81 5.40 3.13 3.92
C LEU A 81 5.61 4.26 4.95
N LYS A 82 5.66 5.51 4.48
CA LYS A 82 5.58 6.71 5.35
C LYS A 82 4.28 7.45 5.09
N ILE A 83 3.50 7.67 6.15
CA ILE A 83 2.24 8.40 6.10
C ILE A 83 2.42 9.73 6.82
N SER A 84 2.14 10.84 6.13
CA SER A 84 2.21 12.20 6.64
C SER A 84 0.86 12.87 6.54
N GLU A 85 0.65 13.88 7.38
CA GLU A 85 -0.41 14.85 7.13
C GLU A 85 -0.03 15.70 5.92
N ALA A 86 -0.93 15.81 4.94
CA ALA A 86 -0.80 16.71 3.80
C ALA A 86 -2.19 17.06 3.28
N GLU A 87 -2.45 18.36 3.03
CA GLU A 87 -3.72 18.83 2.46
C GLU A 87 -4.97 18.39 3.26
N GLY A 88 -4.85 18.34 4.58
CA GLY A 88 -5.94 17.88 5.45
C GLY A 88 -6.26 16.40 5.31
N LYS A 89 -5.27 15.57 4.94
CA LYS A 89 -5.40 14.13 4.72
C LYS A 89 -4.19 13.36 5.24
N ALA A 90 -4.38 12.09 5.57
CA ALA A 90 -3.31 11.14 5.89
C ALA A 90 -2.76 10.54 4.59
N LYS A 91 -1.77 11.19 3.98
CA LYS A 91 -1.19 10.82 2.69
C LYS A 91 0.03 9.94 2.85
N CYS A 92 0.12 8.88 2.05
CA CYS A 92 1.36 8.16 1.86
C CYS A 92 2.32 9.02 1.03
N ILE A 93 3.46 9.36 1.60
CA ILE A 93 4.50 10.22 0.99
C ILE A 93 5.73 9.43 0.55
N TYR A 94 5.83 8.16 0.97
CA TYR A 94 6.89 7.25 0.57
C TYR A 94 6.38 5.81 0.66
N GLY A 95 6.69 5.02 -0.36
CA GLY A 95 6.59 3.58 -0.32
C GLY A 95 7.82 2.98 -0.98
N GLY A 96 8.42 1.96 -0.39
CA GLY A 96 9.60 1.34 -0.97
C GLY A 96 10.37 0.44 -0.01
N LYS A 97 11.68 0.38 -0.23
CA LYS A 97 12.63 -0.30 0.67
C LYS A 97 12.65 0.39 2.03
N VAL A 98 12.96 -0.37 3.09
CA VAL A 98 13.20 0.25 4.40
C VAL A 98 14.33 1.27 4.31
N VAL A 99 14.04 2.50 4.71
CA VAL A 99 15.02 3.58 4.88
C VAL A 99 15.14 3.96 6.36
N ASP A 100 14.08 3.78 7.15
CA ASP A 100 14.10 4.00 8.59
C ASP A 100 14.29 2.67 9.34
N ALA A 101 15.50 2.45 9.85
CA ALA A 101 15.80 1.25 10.64
C ALA A 101 15.13 1.25 12.03
N THR A 102 14.68 2.41 12.51
CA THR A 102 14.18 2.60 13.87
C THR A 102 12.68 2.86 13.87
N VAL A 103 11.91 1.85 14.27
CA VAL A 103 10.45 1.91 14.42
C VAL A 103 10.10 2.17 15.89
N ASP A 104 9.48 3.31 16.21
CA ASP A 104 9.03 3.60 17.57
C ASP A 104 7.57 3.16 17.75
N LYS A 105 7.35 2.11 18.54
CA LYS A 105 6.03 1.49 18.73
C LYS A 105 5.00 2.38 19.43
N ARG A 106 5.35 3.58 19.86
CA ARG A 106 4.41 4.60 20.34
C ARG A 106 3.62 5.25 19.21
N ALA A 107 4.16 5.25 17.99
CA ALA A 107 3.55 5.87 16.82
C ALA A 107 3.58 4.97 15.57
N ASP A 108 4.60 4.14 15.44
CA ASP A 108 4.89 3.38 14.22
C ASP A 108 4.41 1.92 14.32
N TYR A 109 4.31 1.32 13.14
CA TYR A 109 3.61 0.05 12.94
C TYR A 109 4.54 -0.96 12.28
N ILE A 110 4.56 -2.18 12.80
CA ILE A 110 5.13 -3.36 12.12
C ILE A 110 4.03 -4.39 11.97
N MET A 111 3.78 -4.79 10.73
CA MET A 111 2.78 -5.78 10.40
C MET A 111 3.38 -6.89 9.56
N HIS A 112 3.08 -8.13 9.94
CA HIS A 112 3.49 -9.28 9.16
C HIS A 112 2.54 -10.46 9.32
N ALA A 113 2.41 -11.23 8.25
CA ALA A 113 1.62 -12.44 8.16
C ALA A 113 2.29 -13.38 7.14
N THR A 114 1.82 -14.62 6.98
CA THR A 114 2.27 -15.43 5.83
C THR A 114 1.63 -14.92 4.54
N THR A 115 2.20 -15.28 3.39
CA THR A 115 1.65 -14.96 2.06
C THR A 115 0.16 -15.27 1.97
N GLN A 116 -0.22 -16.50 2.33
CA GLN A 116 -1.62 -16.93 2.31
C GLN A 116 -2.51 -16.02 3.15
N ARG A 117 -2.07 -15.62 4.35
CA ARG A 117 -2.86 -14.78 5.25
C ARG A 117 -2.99 -13.36 4.72
N TRP A 118 -1.95 -12.79 4.14
CA TRP A 118 -2.03 -11.51 3.44
C TRP A 118 -3.07 -11.56 2.32
N MET A 119 -3.06 -12.61 1.49
CA MET A 119 -4.04 -12.77 0.41
C MET A 119 -5.47 -12.95 0.91
N GLU A 120 -5.68 -13.72 1.98
CA GLU A 120 -7.01 -13.90 2.57
C GLU A 120 -7.57 -12.58 3.14
N MET A 121 -6.72 -11.77 3.80
CA MET A 121 -7.10 -10.47 4.33
C MET A 121 -7.35 -9.45 3.22
N GLY A 122 -6.49 -9.43 2.20
CA GLY A 122 -6.63 -8.61 1.00
C GLY A 122 -7.91 -8.90 0.21
N ALA A 123 -8.30 -10.17 0.13
CA ALA A 123 -9.57 -10.60 -0.45
C ALA A 123 -10.78 -10.36 0.48
N GLY A 124 -10.59 -9.77 1.66
CA GLY A 124 -11.68 -9.48 2.60
C GLY A 124 -12.33 -10.70 3.25
N LYS A 125 -11.71 -11.89 3.21
CA LYS A 125 -12.29 -13.12 3.79
C LYS A 125 -12.53 -13.00 5.30
N TYR A 126 -11.79 -12.13 5.96
CA TYR A 126 -12.02 -11.70 7.34
C TYR A 126 -11.33 -10.36 7.62
N GLY A 127 -11.88 -9.59 8.56
CA GLY A 127 -11.34 -8.30 8.96
C GLY A 127 -10.20 -8.36 9.98
N PRO A 128 -9.62 -7.19 10.34
CA PRO A 128 -8.45 -7.09 11.21
C PRO A 128 -8.66 -7.68 12.60
N MET A 129 -9.84 -7.53 13.21
CA MET A 129 -10.13 -8.10 14.53
C MET A 129 -10.01 -9.63 14.53
N LYS A 130 -10.65 -10.29 13.55
CA LYS A 130 -10.58 -11.75 13.41
C LYS A 130 -9.17 -12.21 13.05
N ALA A 131 -8.45 -11.46 12.21
CA ALA A 131 -7.05 -11.74 11.88
C ALA A 131 -6.14 -11.70 13.12
N MET A 132 -6.28 -10.68 13.98
CA MET A 132 -5.51 -10.54 15.20
C MET A 132 -5.89 -11.59 16.26
N MET A 133 -7.20 -11.82 16.47
CA MET A 133 -7.71 -12.83 17.41
C MET A 133 -7.23 -14.25 17.05
N MET A 134 -7.24 -14.58 15.76
CA MET A 134 -6.73 -15.85 15.24
C MET A 134 -5.20 -15.87 15.11
N ARG A 135 -4.50 -14.80 15.54
CA ARG A 135 -3.05 -14.63 15.44
C ARG A 135 -2.49 -14.76 14.01
N ARG A 136 -3.34 -14.53 13.00
CA ARG A 136 -3.05 -14.60 11.55
C ARG A 136 -2.33 -13.36 11.04
N LEU A 137 -2.58 -12.21 11.65
CA LEU A 137 -1.80 -10.99 11.51
C LEU A 137 -1.01 -10.76 12.79
N LYS A 138 0.31 -10.57 12.65
CA LYS A 138 1.19 -10.15 13.74
C LYS A 138 1.38 -8.65 13.64
N PHE A 139 1.23 -7.98 14.77
CA PHE A 139 1.21 -6.54 14.87
C PHE A 139 2.10 -6.08 16.02
N LYS A 140 2.92 -5.05 15.78
CA LYS A 140 3.63 -4.27 16.81
C LYS A 140 3.40 -2.80 16.54
N GLY A 141 3.02 -2.05 17.57
CA GLY A 141 2.66 -0.63 17.47
C GLY A 141 1.69 -0.24 18.59
N PRO A 142 1.13 0.98 18.55
CA PRO A 142 0.21 1.48 19.57
C PRO A 142 -1.15 0.79 19.45
N LYS A 143 -1.34 -0.33 20.15
CA LYS A 143 -2.53 -1.19 19.99
C LYS A 143 -3.85 -0.46 20.24
N MET A 144 -3.91 0.44 21.23
CA MET A 144 -5.13 1.19 21.54
C MET A 144 -5.51 2.14 20.40
N GLU A 145 -4.53 2.86 19.85
CA GLU A 145 -4.72 3.72 18.67
C GLU A 145 -5.18 2.89 17.46
N ALA A 146 -4.54 1.74 17.21
CA ALA A 146 -4.96 0.84 16.15
C ALA A 146 -6.42 0.39 16.34
N MET A 147 -6.82 0.00 17.56
CA MET A 147 -8.19 -0.40 17.87
C MET A 147 -9.21 0.74 17.69
N GLY A 148 -8.84 1.98 17.97
CA GLY A 148 -9.68 3.16 17.68
C GLY A 148 -9.88 3.40 16.18
N ASN A 149 -8.99 2.87 15.33
CA ASN A 149 -8.97 3.08 13.88
C ASN A 149 -9.27 1.79 13.09
N MET A 150 -10.11 0.89 13.63
CA MET A 150 -10.37 -0.42 13.01
C MET A 150 -11.02 -0.36 11.63
N GLY A 151 -11.81 0.67 11.33
CA GLY A 151 -12.37 0.89 10.00
C GLY A 151 -11.27 1.11 8.96
N PRO A 152 -10.47 2.19 9.05
CA PRO A 152 -9.33 2.42 8.16
C PRO A 152 -8.32 1.27 8.16
N PHE A 153 -8.07 0.63 9.29
CA PHE A 153 -7.17 -0.51 9.36
C PHE A 153 -7.69 -1.72 8.55
N LYS A 154 -9.02 -1.91 8.45
CA LYS A 154 -9.61 -2.90 7.53
C LYS A 154 -9.33 -2.51 6.08
N ASN A 155 -9.49 -1.25 5.69
CA ASN A 155 -9.18 -0.79 4.33
C ASN A 155 -7.70 -0.99 3.98
N PHE A 156 -6.80 -0.75 4.93
CA PHE A 156 -5.38 -1.05 4.73
C PHE A 156 -5.15 -2.55 4.43
N LEU A 157 -5.82 -3.45 5.15
CA LEU A 157 -5.71 -4.88 4.88
C LEU A 157 -6.31 -5.27 3.53
N LEU A 158 -7.39 -4.63 3.09
CA LEU A 158 -7.98 -4.84 1.76
C LEU A 158 -7.03 -4.34 0.66
N LEU A 159 -6.43 -3.16 0.85
CA LEU A 159 -5.44 -2.59 -0.06
C LEU A 159 -4.29 -3.57 -0.31
N ALA A 160 -3.89 -4.32 0.72
CA ALA A 160 -2.83 -5.32 0.59
C ALA A 160 -3.10 -6.38 -0.50
N GLY A 161 -4.36 -6.67 -0.81
CA GLY A 161 -4.76 -7.57 -1.91
C GLY A 161 -5.32 -6.88 -3.14
N SER A 162 -5.51 -5.56 -3.14
CA SER A 162 -5.98 -4.82 -4.31
C SER A 162 -4.84 -4.44 -5.25
N VAL A 163 -3.61 -4.35 -4.74
CA VAL A 163 -2.40 -4.13 -5.55
C VAL A 163 -2.04 -5.44 -6.26
N PRO A 164 -2.05 -5.51 -7.60
CA PRO A 164 -1.62 -6.70 -8.36
C PRO A 164 -0.21 -7.12 -7.92
N SER A 165 -0.01 -8.41 -7.65
CA SER A 165 1.23 -8.87 -7.03
C SER A 165 1.57 -10.33 -7.35
N ASP A 166 2.84 -10.60 -7.64
CA ASP A 166 3.37 -11.95 -7.59
C ASP A 166 3.49 -12.44 -6.14
N THR A 167 2.93 -13.61 -5.87
CA THR A 167 2.96 -14.27 -4.56
C THR A 167 3.78 -15.55 -4.54
N THR A 168 4.27 -15.99 -5.70
CA THR A 168 5.00 -17.25 -5.89
C THR A 168 6.47 -17.13 -5.55
N SER A 169 7.04 -15.92 -5.65
CA SER A 169 8.40 -15.59 -5.21
C SER A 169 8.40 -14.81 -3.89
N CYS A 170 9.55 -14.72 -3.23
CA CYS A 170 9.75 -13.87 -2.04
C CYS A 170 10.47 -12.56 -2.43
N PRO A 171 10.15 -11.42 -1.78
CA PRO A 171 10.81 -10.13 -2.02
C PRO A 171 12.33 -10.12 -1.76
#